data_AF-A0A3C0UCX4-F1
#
_entry.id   AF-A0A3C0UCX4-F1
#
_cell.length_a   1.000
_cell.length_b   1.000
_cell.length_c   1.000
_cell.angle_alpha   90.00
_cell.angle_beta   90.00
_cell.angle_gamma   90.00
#
_symmetry.space_group_name_H-M   'P 1'
#
loop_
_entity.id
_entity.type
_entity.pdbx_description
1 polymer ?
#
loop_
_entity_poly.entity_id
_entity_poly.type
_entity_poly.pdbx_seq_one_letter_code
_entity_poly.pdbx_strand_id
1 'polypeptide(L)' 'IACLTSANTALTIAELVIPRLKAEQVYIDMNSAAPTIKADIAQIPRNEGVMVCDAAVMGTVPGNKHKVPMFLAGDG' A
#
# COMPACT_ATOMS: atom_id res chain seq x y z
N ILE A 1 7.98 2.10 -0.41
CA ILE A 1 7.62 2.09 1.02
C ILE A 1 6.47 1.13 1.22
N ALA A 2 6.68 0.07 2.01
CA ALA A 2 5.62 -0.89 2.33
C ALA A 2 4.94 -0.53 3.64
N CYS A 3 3.63 -0.36 3.62
CA CYS A 3 2.81 -0.11 4.81
C CYS A 3 2.20 -1.43 5.30
N LEU A 4 2.69 -1.90 6.45
CA LEU A 4 2.22 -3.11 7.13
C LEU A 4 1.94 -2.75 8.60
N THR A 5 0.78 -2.15 8.85
CA THR A 5 0.33 -1.68 10.17
C THR A 5 -1.00 -2.34 10.54
N SER A 6 -2.02 -1.54 10.89
CA SER A 6 -3.39 -2.00 11.05
C SER A 6 -4.27 -1.44 9.93
N ALA A 7 -5.33 -2.15 9.59
CA ALA A 7 -6.35 -1.66 8.65
C ALA A 7 -6.91 -0.28 9.06
N ASN A 8 -7.10 -0.06 10.37
CA ASN A 8 -7.65 1.17 10.92
C ASN A 8 -6.75 2.40 10.73
N THR A 9 -5.44 2.20 10.57
CA THR A 9 -4.46 3.28 10.45
C THR A 9 -3.98 3.51 9.02
N ALA A 10 -4.37 2.64 8.08
CA ALA A 10 -3.86 2.63 6.70
C ALA A 10 -4.02 3.98 6.00
N LEU A 11 -5.23 4.54 5.99
CA LEU A 11 -5.53 5.80 5.32
C LEU A 11 -4.75 6.97 5.93
N THR A 12 -4.81 7.14 7.26
CA THR A 12 -4.12 8.24 7.95
C THR A 12 -2.60 8.19 7.74
N ILE A 13 -2.00 6.99 7.69
CA ILE A 13 -0.57 6.85 7.40
C ILE A 13 -0.29 7.18 5.93
N ALA A 14 -1.12 6.71 4.99
CA ALA A 14 -0.96 7.00 3.57
C ALA A 14 -1.02 8.51 3.29
N GLU A 15 -1.96 9.23 3.88
CA GLU A 15 -2.11 10.70 3.77
C GLU A 15 -0.85 11.45 4.26
N LEU A 16 -0.15 10.89 5.26
CA LEU A 16 1.11 11.43 5.75
C LEU A 16 2.30 11.02 4.88
N VAL A 17 2.33 9.82 4.33
CA VAL A 17 3.53 9.30 3.66
C VAL A 17 3.57 9.69 2.19
N ILE A 18 2.48 9.47 1.45
CA ILE A 18 2.44 9.59 -0.01
C ILE A 18 2.91 10.97 -0.52
N PRO A 19 2.47 12.12 0.06
CA PRO A 19 2.90 13.43 -0.41
C PRO A 19 4.40 13.72 -0.22
N ARG A 20 5.08 12.94 0.64
CA ARG A 20 6.50 13.10 0.97
C ARG A 20 7.41 12.19 0.13
N LEU A 21 6.82 11.30 -0.68
CA LEU A 21 7.58 10.43 -1.57
C LEU A 21 8.14 11.22 -2.76
N LYS A 22 9.25 10.73 -3.29
CA LYS A 22 9.95 11.28 -4.45
C LYS A 22 9.64 10.44 -5.69
N ALA A 23 9.92 10.99 -6.87
CA ALA A 23 9.82 10.27 -8.13
C ALA A 23 10.48 8.88 -8.05
N GLU A 24 9.90 7.91 -8.77
CA GLU A 24 10.29 6.50 -8.81
C GLU A 24 10.07 5.71 -7.51
N GLN A 25 9.55 6.33 -6.45
CA GLN A 25 9.16 5.61 -5.24
C GLN A 25 7.73 5.09 -5.35
N VAL A 26 7.54 3.84 -4.93
CA VAL A 26 6.22 3.19 -4.85
C VAL A 26 5.75 3.18 -3.39
N TYR A 27 4.51 3.60 -3.14
CA TYR A 27 3.82 3.29 -1.89
C TYR A 27 3.01 2.01 -2.09
N ILE A 28 3.20 1.00 -1.23
CA ILE A 28 2.43 -0.25 -1.27
C ILE A 28 1.69 -0.46 0.04
N ASP A 29 0.36 -0.46 -0.02
CA ASP A 29 -0.49 -0.77 1.14
C ASP A 29 -0.73 -2.28 1.22
N MET A 30 -0.17 -2.93 2.24
CA MET A 30 -0.33 -4.37 2.47
C MET A 30 -1.24 -4.66 3.68
N ASN A 31 -2.01 -3.66 4.13
CA ASN A 31 -2.96 -3.81 5.22
C ASN A 31 -4.21 -4.56 4.74
N SER A 32 -4.85 -5.33 5.61
CA SER A 32 -6.16 -5.95 5.36
C SER A 32 -7.31 -4.94 5.50
N ALA A 33 -7.19 -3.77 4.87
CA ALA A 33 -8.21 -2.74 4.85
C ALA A 33 -9.31 -3.02 3.80
N ALA A 34 -10.48 -2.39 3.97
CA ALA A 34 -11.57 -2.53 3.02
C ALA A 34 -11.20 -1.97 1.63
N PRO A 35 -11.76 -2.52 0.52
CA PRO A 35 -11.49 -2.02 -0.84
C PRO A 35 -11.74 -0.53 -1.02
N THR A 36 -12.74 0.03 -0.33
CA THR A 36 -13.03 1.47 -0.35
C THR A 36 -11.86 2.29 0.20
N ILE A 37 -11.24 1.85 1.31
CA ILE A 37 -10.06 2.50 1.88
C ILE A 37 -8.87 2.43 0.91
N LYS A 38 -8.68 1.30 0.22
CA LYS A 38 -7.63 1.15 -0.80
C LYS A 38 -7.84 2.10 -1.99
N ALA A 39 -9.10 2.26 -2.41
CA ALA A 39 -9.47 3.22 -3.44
C ALA A 39 -9.19 4.66 -2.99
N ASP A 40 -9.53 5.03 -1.75
CA ASP A 40 -9.22 6.34 -1.18
C ASP A 40 -7.71 6.60 -1.15
N ILE A 41 -6.91 5.61 -0.75
CA ILE A 41 -5.44 5.69 -0.76
C ILE A 41 -4.90 5.95 -2.18
N ALA A 42 -5.45 5.27 -3.19
CA ALA A 42 -5.02 5.43 -4.59
C ALA A 42 -5.29 6.84 -5.15
N GLN A 43 -6.24 7.58 -4.56
CA GLN A 43 -6.58 8.96 -4.95
C GLN A 43 -5.77 10.03 -4.21
N ILE A 44 -4.89 9.66 -3.27
CA ILE A 44 -4.10 10.64 -2.52
C ILE A 44 -3.18 11.41 -3.47
N PRO A 45 -3.21 12.76 -3.44
CA PRO A 45 -2.31 13.59 -4.23
C PRO A 45 -0.84 13.25 -3.95
N ARG A 46 -0.06 13.09 -5.02
CA ARG A 46 1.33 12.64 -4.95
C ARG A 46 2.21 13.40 -5.94
N ASN A 47 3.51 13.47 -5.64
CA ASN A 47 4.49 14.07 -6.53
C ASN A 47 4.58 13.27 -7.84
N GLU A 48 4.98 13.92 -8.93
CA GLU A 48 5.15 13.28 -10.23
C GLU A 48 6.15 12.09 -10.13
N GLY A 49 5.79 10.97 -10.76
CA GLY A 49 6.58 9.74 -10.73
C GLY A 49 6.44 8.90 -9.44
N VAL A 50 5.63 9.31 -8.46
CA VAL A 50 5.25 8.45 -7.32
C VAL A 50 4.12 7.52 -7.78
N MET A 51 4.27 6.23 -7.49
CA MET A 51 3.29 5.19 -7.83
C MET A 51 2.67 4.58 -6.57
N VAL A 52 1.48 3.99 -6.71
CA VAL A 52 0.73 3.42 -5.59
C VAL A 52 0.23 2.01 -5.95
N CYS A 53 0.49 1.06 -5.04
CA CYS A 53 0.04 -0.32 -5.09
C CYS A 53 -0.90 -0.64 -3.92
N ASP A 54 -2.01 -1.30 -4.20
CA ASP A 54 -2.68 -2.17 -3.23
C ASP A 54 -2.10 -3.58 -3.35
N ALA A 55 -1.74 -4.19 -2.23
CA ALA A 55 -1.31 -5.59 -2.19
C ALA A 55 -2.07 -6.41 -1.15
N ALA A 56 -2.72 -7.46 -1.62
CA ALA A 56 -3.44 -8.43 -0.79
C ALA A 56 -2.54 -9.64 -0.50
N VAL A 57 -2.25 -9.88 0.78
CA VAL A 57 -1.49 -11.04 1.24
C VAL A 57 -2.43 -12.25 1.35
N MET A 58 -2.19 -13.30 0.56
CA MET A 58 -3.13 -14.41 0.35
C MET A 58 -2.88 -15.62 1.26
N GLY A 59 -2.03 -15.48 2.28
CA GLY A 59 -1.69 -16.56 3.21
C GLY A 59 -0.94 -16.06 4.44
N THR A 60 -0.55 -16.98 5.33
CA THR A 60 0.20 -16.62 6.53
C THR A 60 1.64 -16.21 6.19
N VAL A 61 2.07 -15.05 6.70
CA VAL A 61 3.47 -14.61 6.57
C VAL A 61 4.42 -15.50 7.39
N PRO A 62 4.11 -15.90 8.64
CA PRO A 62 4.88 -16.94 9.33
C PRO A 62 4.92 -18.23 8.48
N GLY A 63 6.11 -18.79 8.30
CA GLY A 63 6.34 -19.94 7.41
C GLY A 63 6.69 -19.55 5.97
N ASN A 64 5.84 -18.75 5.31
CA ASN A 64 6.04 -18.36 3.90
C ASN A 64 7.00 -17.18 3.70
N LYS A 65 7.22 -16.37 4.74
CA LYS A 65 8.13 -15.21 4.74
C LYS A 65 7.81 -14.27 3.57
N HIS A 66 8.84 -13.75 2.90
CA HIS A 66 8.72 -12.88 1.73
C HIS A 66 8.19 -13.57 0.46
N LYS A 67 7.95 -14.90 0.50
CA LYS A 67 7.41 -15.68 -0.62
C LYS A 67 5.92 -15.96 -0.49
N VAL A 68 5.25 -15.39 0.52
CA VAL A 68 3.79 -15.48 0.64
C VAL A 68 3.13 -15.00 -0.65
N PRO A 69 2.16 -15.74 -1.22
CA PRO A 69 1.48 -15.30 -2.43
C PRO A 69 0.76 -13.97 -2.20
N MET A 70 0.85 -13.06 -3.17
CA MET A 70 0.28 -11.73 -3.12
C MET A 70 -0.39 -11.39 -4.44
N PHE A 71 -1.57 -10.75 -4.37
CA PHE A 71 -2.15 -10.06 -5.51
C PHE A 71 -1.83 -8.57 -5.42
N LEU A 72 -1.51 -7.96 -6.56
CA LEU A 72 -1.13 -6.55 -6.65
C LEU A 72 -2.04 -5.85 -7.65
N ALA A 73 -2.44 -4.61 -7.34
CA ALA A 73 -3.20 -3.74 -8.21
C ALA A 73 -2.75 -2.28 -8.01
N GLY A 74 -2.61 -1.51 -9.08
CA GLY A 74 -2.11 -0.14 -9.02
C GLY A 74 -1.31 0.27 -10.25
N ASP A 75 -0.74 1.48 -10.21
CA ASP A 75 0.12 2.02 -11.25
C ASP A 75 1.62 1.80 -11.00
N GLY A 76 1.98 1.16 -9.88
CA GLY A 76 3.33 0.66 -9.59
C GLY A 76 3.36 -0.24 -8.38
#